data_AF-A0A2M8Q561-F1
#
_entry.id   AF-A0A2M8Q561-F1
#
_cell.length_a   1.000
_cell.length_b   1.000
_cell.length_c   1.000
_cell.angle_alpha   90.00
_cell.angle_beta   90.00
_cell.angle_gamma   90.00
#
_symmetry.space_group_name_H-M   'P 1'
#
loop_
_entity.id
_entity.type
_entity.pdbx_description
1 polymer ?
#
loop_
_entity_poly.entity_id
_entity_poly.type
_entity_poly.pdbx_seq_one_letter_code
_entity_poly.pdbx_strand_id
1 'polypeptide(L)' 'MASLRTVRALQEDLSDESINVLLIDIHSDVGAKLRQEYRVRVTPTYIILDNAKTEQWRGNTVPSKSEILQRVPFEP' A
#
# COMPACT_ATOMS: atom_id res chain seq x y z
N MET A 1 14.76 -3.49 -4.58
CA MET A 1 13.60 -4.40 -4.65
C MET A 1 12.94 -4.43 -3.28
N ALA A 2 11.66 -4.08 -3.19
CA ALA A 2 10.90 -4.45 -2.00
C ALA A 2 10.91 -5.97 -1.91
N SER A 3 11.49 -6.54 -0.87
CA SER A 3 11.48 -7.99 -0.71
C SER A 3 10.05 -8.41 -0.43
N LEU A 4 9.57 -9.49 -1.08
CA LEU A 4 8.29 -10.15 -0.74
C LEU A 4 8.15 -10.36 0.78
N ARG A 5 9.27 -10.60 1.45
CA ARG A 5 9.38 -10.74 2.90
C ARG A 5 8.93 -9.47 3.65
N THR A 6 9.27 -8.28 3.15
CA THR A 6 8.94 -7.02 3.80
C THR A 6 7.45 -6.70 3.72
N VAL A 7 6.81 -7.00 2.59
CA VAL A 7 5.35 -6.81 2.45
C VAL A 7 4.58 -7.84 3.28
N ARG A 8 5.07 -9.08 3.38
CA ARG A 8 4.49 -10.09 4.28
C ARG A 8 4.60 -9.71 5.75
N ALA A 9 5.75 -9.21 6.19
CA ALA A 9 5.89 -8.71 7.55
C ALA A 9 4.89 -7.57 7.84
N LEU A 10 4.70 -6.65 6.89
CA LEU A 10 3.71 -5.58 7.04
C LEU A 10 2.26 -6.11 7.10
N GLN A 11 1.94 -7.16 6.32
CA GLN A 11 0.65 -7.85 6.40
C GLN A 11 0.42 -8.48 7.77
N GLU A 12 1.45 -9.12 8.33
CA GLU A 12 1.39 -9.71 9.68
C GLU A 12 1.23 -8.63 10.75
N ASP A 13 2.02 -7.56 10.70
CA ASP A 13 1.98 -6.45 11.67
C ASP A 13 0.61 -5.72 11.70
N LEU A 14 -0.10 -5.73 10.57
CA LEU A 14 -1.41 -5.10 10.40
C LEU A 14 -2.57 -6.09 10.44
N SER A 15 -2.33 -7.38 10.72
CA SER A 15 -3.37 -8.42 10.68
C SER A 15 -4.50 -8.22 11.69
N ASP A 16 -4.19 -7.61 12.85
CA ASP A 16 -5.18 -7.25 13.87
C ASP A 16 -5.84 -5.89 13.59
N GLU A 17 -5.38 -5.15 12.58
CA GLU A 17 -5.95 -3.89 12.15
C GLU A 17 -6.95 -4.15 11.02
N SER A 18 -8.01 -3.33 10.92
CA SER A 18 -8.96 -3.41 9.78
C SER A 18 -8.37 -2.82 8.49
N ILE A 19 -7.13 -3.18 8.15
CA ILE A 19 -6.34 -2.61 7.06
C ILE A 19 -5.92 -3.71 6.10
N ASN A 20 -6.29 -3.54 4.82
CA ASN A 20 -5.89 -4.45 3.76
C ASN A 20 -4.54 -4.01 3.16
N VAL A 21 -3.56 -4.91 3.17
CA VAL A 21 -2.28 -4.71 2.48
C VAL A 21 -2.25 -5.57 1.22
N LEU A 22 -2.20 -4.91 0.06
CA LEU A 22 -2.20 -5.56 -1.24
C LEU A 22 -0.81 -5.45 -1.89
N LEU A 23 -0.26 -6.59 -2.32
CA LEU A 23 0.91 -6.63 -3.19
C LEU A 23 0.47 -6.74 -4.64
N ILE A 24 0.81 -5.74 -5.45
CA ILE A 24 0.41 -5.67 -6.85
C ILE A 24 1.63 -5.93 -7.76
N ASP A 25 1.53 -6.96 -8.60
CA ASP A 25 2.44 -7.14 -9.72
C ASP A 25 2.03 -6.21 -10.87
N ILE A 26 2.83 -5.18 -11.10
CA ILE A 26 2.59 -4.16 -12.13
C ILE A 26 2.69 -4.69 -13.57
N HIS A 27 3.21 -5.91 -13.77
CA HIS A 27 3.33 -6.55 -15.08
C HIS A 27 2.08 -7.37 -15.45
N SER A 28 1.19 -7.65 -14.49
CA SER A 28 -0.12 -8.23 -14.76
C SER A 28 -1.07 -7.24 -15.42
N ASP A 29 -2.10 -7.70 -16.14
CA ASP A 29 -3.09 -6.82 -16.77
C ASP A 29 -3.78 -5.89 -15.78
N VAL A 30 -4.14 -6.41 -14.60
CA VAL A 30 -4.76 -5.62 -13.52
C VAL A 30 -3.75 -4.64 -12.93
N GLY A 31 -2.52 -5.08 -12.66
CA GLY A 31 -1.48 -4.21 -12.12
C GLY A 31 -1.06 -3.10 -13.09
N ALA A 32 -1.06 -3.38 -14.39
CA ALA A 32 -0.78 -2.37 -15.42
C ALA A 32 -1.86 -1.28 -15.44
N LYS A 33 -3.15 -1.66 -15.29
CA LYS A 33 -4.26 -0.70 -15.14
C LYS A 33 -4.11 0.15 -13.88
N LEU A 34 -3.85 -0.48 -12.73
CA LEU A 34 -3.64 0.23 -11.46
C LEU A 34 -2.43 1.16 -11.52
N ARG A 35 -1.35 0.75 -12.19
CA ARG A 35 -0.16 1.59 -12.41
C ARG A 35 -0.52 2.86 -13.18
N GLN A 36 -1.37 2.77 -14.20
CA GLN A 36 -1.83 3.93 -14.97
C GLN A 36 -2.76 4.81 -14.13
N GLU A 37 -3.74 4.21 -13.46
CA GLU A 37 -4.73 4.89 -12.61
C GLU A 37 -4.03 5.72 -11.52
N TYR A 38 -3.13 5.10 -10.76
CA TYR A 38 -2.36 5.75 -9.71
C TYR A 38 -1.06 6.42 -10.21
N ARG A 39 -0.86 6.54 -11.53
CA ARG A 39 0.28 7.20 -12.18
C ARG A 39 1.65 6.78 -11.61
N VAL A 40 1.83 5.51 -11.27
CA VAL A 40 3.07 4.98 -10.67
C VAL A 40 4.19 4.95 -11.71
N ARG A 41 5.25 5.73 -11.46
CA ARG A 41 6.39 5.89 -12.39
C ARG A 41 7.61 5.07 -12.03
N VAL A 42 7.77 4.74 -10.75
CA VAL A 42 8.95 4.05 -10.20
C VAL A 42 8.52 2.79 -9.45
N THR A 43 9.45 1.86 -9.24
CA THR A 43 9.18 0.61 -8.53
C THR A 43 10.33 0.28 -7.57
N PRO A 44 10.06 -0.09 -6.31
CA PRO A 44 8.74 -0.21 -5.69
C PRO A 44 8.11 1.17 -5.39
N THR A 45 6.78 1.22 -5.37
CA THR A 45 5.99 2.35 -4.86
C THR A 45 4.93 1.81 -3.91
N TYR A 46 4.78 2.47 -2.77
CA TYR A 46 3.78 2.21 -1.75
C TYR A 46 2.78 3.35 -1.76
N ILE A 47 1.50 3.02 -1.67
CA ILE A 47 0.40 3.96 -1.66
C ILE A 47 -0.50 3.58 -0.49
N ILE A 48 -0.86 4.56 0.34
CA ILE A 48 -1.86 4.40 1.40
C ILE A 48 -3.14 5.05 0.90
N LEU A 49 -4.22 4.29 0.94
CA LEU A 49 -5.57 4.72 0.55
C LEU A 49 -6.46 4.74 1.79
N ASP A 50 -7.40 5.67 1.84
CA ASP A 50 -8.52 5.62 2.78
C ASP A 50 -9.67 4.73 2.26
N ASN A 51 -10.74 4.63 3.05
CA ASN A 51 -11.94 3.85 2.71
C ASN A 51 -12.67 4.39 1.46
N ALA A 52 -12.51 5.67 1.13
CA ALA A 52 -13.03 6.30 -0.08
C ALA A 52 -12.11 6.12 -1.30
N LYS A 53 -11.02 5.34 -1.16
CA LYS A 53 -9.96 5.12 -2.17
C LYS A 53 -9.18 6.38 -2.52
N THR A 54 -9.18 7.38 -1.64
CA THR A 54 -8.38 8.59 -1.80
C THR A 54 -6.95 8.30 -1.36
N GLU A 55 -5.98 8.76 -2.15
CA GLU A 55 -4.56 8.68 -1.79
C GLU A 55 -4.26 9.60 -0.62
N GLN A 56 -3.89 9.01 0.51
CA GLN A 56 -3.47 9.72 1.71
C GLN A 56 -1.95 9.90 1.74
N TRP A 57 -1.20 8.98 1.11
CA TRP A 57 0.25 9.04 1.07
C TRP A 57 0.85 8.16 -0.02
N ARG A 58 2.06 8.53 -0.47
CA ARG A 58 2.88 7.77 -1.41
C ARG A 58 4.37 7.88 -1.08
N GLY A 59 5.09 6.77 -1.28
CA GLY A 59 6.54 6.75 -1.18
C GLY A 59 7.18 5.54 -1.85
N ASN A 60 8.51 5.51 -1.88
CA ASN A 60 9.29 4.40 -2.44
C ASN A 60 9.97 3.55 -1.34
N THR A 61 9.73 3.91 -0.09
CA THR A 61 10.12 3.17 1.11
C THR A 61 8.88 2.59 1.77
N VAL A 62 9.02 1.46 2.44
CA VAL A 62 7.92 0.83 3.17
C VAL A 62 7.52 1.75 4.32
N PRO A 63 6.23 2.13 4.45
CA PRO A 63 5.78 2.89 5.61
C PRO A 63 5.74 2.00 6.85
N SER A 64 6.03 2.58 8.02
CA SER A 64 5.86 1.90 9.30
C SER A 64 4.38 1.74 9.67
N LYS A 65 4.05 0.80 10.56
CA LYS A 65 2.69 0.62 11.09
C LYS A 65 2.11 1.91 11.67
N SER A 66 2.89 2.66 12.45
CA SER A 66 2.45 3.93 13.02
C SER A 66 2.14 4.99 11.95
N GLU A 67 2.95 5.08 10.89
CA GLU A 67 2.69 5.98 9.77
C GLU A 67 1.41 5.65 9.03
N ILE A 68 1.09 4.36 8.89
CA ILE A 68 -0.14 3.90 8.24
C ILE A 68 -1.36 4.28 9.11
N LEU A 69 -1.32 3.96 10.40
CA LEU A 69 -2.42 4.22 11.33
C LEU A 69 -2.70 5.72 11.53
N GLN A 70 -1.71 6.59 11.39
CA GLN A 70 -1.91 8.04 11.44
C GLN A 70 -2.64 8.61 10.22
N ARG A 71 -2.64 7.89 9.08
CA ARG A 71 -3.13 8.38 7.79
C ARG A 71 -4.45 7.79 7.37
N VAL A 72 -4.84 6.65 7.95
CA VAL A 72 -6.13 6.03 7.74
C VAL A 72 -6.97 6.31 8.99
N PRO A 73 -7.88 7.29 8.98
CA PRO A 73 -8.75 7.53 10.12
C PRO A 73 -9.60 6.28 10.37
N PHE A 74 -9.53 5.74 11.59
CA PHE A 74 -10.46 4.72 12.05
C PHE A 74 -11.80 5.41 12.31
N GLU A 75 -12.75 5.25 11.39
CA GLU A 75 -14.16 5.56 11.68
C GLU A 75 -14.78 4.33 12.36
N PRO A 76 -15.22 4.43 13.63
CA PRO A 76 -15.82 3.32 14.37
C PRO A 76 -17.20 2.90 13.86
#